data_AF-A0A539D0E5-F1
#
_entry.id   AF-A0A539D0E5-F1
#
_cell.length_a   1.000
_cell.length_b   1.000
_cell.length_c   1.000
_cell.angle_alpha   90.00
_cell.angle_beta   90.00
_cell.angle_gamma   90.00
#
_symmetry.space_group_name_H-M   'P 1'
#
loop_
_entity.id
_entity.type
_entity.pdbx_description
1 polymer ?
#
loop_
_entity_poly.entity_id
_entity_poly.type
_entity_poly.pdbx_seq_one_letter_code
_entity_poly.pdbx_strand_id
1 'polypeptide(L)'
;AKPGEQGPWSLCPDNSPRKFFTVHSITLPITLKKATPKAPAIVDPNGMIFVLHEEEQEVRNNPAKQVPLVIRGNVYDCVDVIFKNEIPDDARTGWANKINLHPHFFQFDTSASDGPTIGFSYDMSLRAFTMLKDPEPEKGMPLPANTALRSATPPSST
;
A
#
# COMPACT_ATOMS: atom_id res chain seq x y z
N ALA A 1 9.64 -4.97 -15.02
CA ALA A 1 10.11 -5.50 -16.33
C ALA A 1 8.98 -6.30 -16.98
N LYS A 2 8.88 -6.31 -18.31
CA LYS A 2 7.97 -7.22 -19.01
C LYS A 2 8.49 -8.67 -18.86
N PRO A 3 7.61 -9.68 -18.82
CA PRO A 3 8.05 -11.07 -18.86
C PRO A 3 8.99 -11.30 -20.05
N GLY A 4 10.12 -11.96 -19.81
CA GLY A 4 11.12 -12.25 -20.85
C GLY A 4 12.05 -11.12 -21.27
N GLU A 5 11.84 -9.89 -20.79
CA GLU A 5 12.59 -8.71 -21.26
C GLU A 5 14.10 -8.82 -21.04
N GLN A 6 14.54 -9.56 -20.03
CA GLN A 6 15.94 -9.78 -19.67
C GLN A 6 16.44 -11.18 -20.07
N GLY A 7 15.77 -11.80 -21.05
CA GLY A 7 16.10 -13.14 -21.53
C GLY A 7 15.96 -14.21 -20.43
N PRO A 8 16.83 -15.23 -20.39
CA PRO A 8 16.77 -16.33 -19.42
C PRO A 8 16.83 -15.90 -17.95
N TRP A 9 17.30 -14.67 -17.68
CA TRP A 9 17.43 -14.12 -16.33
C TRP A 9 16.23 -13.26 -15.90
N SER A 10 15.18 -13.23 -16.71
CA SER A 10 13.96 -12.50 -16.38
C SER A 10 13.30 -13.12 -15.14
N LEU A 11 12.99 -12.27 -14.15
CA LEU A 11 12.25 -12.65 -12.96
C LEU A 11 10.95 -13.38 -13.32
N CYS A 12 10.25 -12.87 -14.33
CA CYS A 12 9.13 -13.54 -14.97
C CYS A 12 9.59 -14.12 -16.32
N PRO A 13 9.56 -15.45 -16.51
CA PRO A 13 9.89 -16.08 -17.79
C PRO A 13 9.05 -15.57 -18.97
N ASP A 14 9.55 -15.78 -20.19
CA ASP A 14 8.78 -15.54 -21.42
C ASP A 14 7.40 -16.21 -21.34
N ASN A 15 6.38 -15.51 -21.85
CA ASN A 15 4.97 -15.95 -21.86
C ASN A 15 4.30 -16.16 -20.49
N SER A 16 4.89 -15.71 -19.38
CA SER A 16 4.24 -15.75 -18.06
C SER A 16 2.98 -14.85 -18.06
N PRO A 17 1.79 -15.38 -17.70
CA PRO A 17 0.58 -14.55 -17.57
C PRO A 17 0.78 -13.46 -16.52
N ARG A 18 0.44 -12.21 -16.85
CA ARG A 18 0.55 -11.09 -15.92
C ARG A 18 -0.75 -10.86 -15.18
N LYS A 19 -0.66 -10.70 -13.85
CA LYS A 19 -1.77 -10.25 -13.00
C LYS A 19 -1.40 -8.93 -12.36
N PHE A 20 -2.27 -7.95 -12.52
CA PHE A 20 -2.06 -6.59 -12.02
C PHE A 20 -2.96 -6.34 -10.82
N PHE A 21 -2.39 -5.77 -9.76
CA PHE A 21 -3.13 -5.33 -8.59
C PHE A 21 -2.69 -3.91 -8.23
N THR A 22 -3.65 -2.99 -8.11
CA THR A 22 -3.39 -1.68 -7.51
C THR A 22 -3.82 -1.76 -6.06
N VAL A 23 -2.85 -1.72 -5.14
CA VAL A 23 -3.05 -1.92 -3.71
C VAL A 23 -2.84 -0.61 -2.98
N HIS A 24 -3.82 -0.21 -2.17
CA HIS A 24 -3.73 0.94 -1.30
C HIS A 24 -3.63 0.48 0.16
N SER A 25 -2.76 1.10 0.96
CA SER A 25 -2.84 1.00 2.42
C SER A 25 -3.65 2.16 2.97
N ILE A 26 -4.68 1.84 3.73
CA ILE A 26 -5.61 2.82 4.32
C ILE A 26 -5.70 2.64 5.83
N THR A 27 -6.12 3.71 6.52
CA THR A 27 -6.44 3.69 7.94
C THR A 27 -7.92 4.00 8.16
N LEU A 28 -8.57 3.22 9.01
CA LEU A 28 -9.97 3.37 9.41
C LEU A 28 -10.27 2.55 10.68
N PRO A 29 -11.33 2.88 11.43
CA PRO A 29 -11.74 2.06 12.56
C PRO A 29 -12.16 0.65 12.11
N ILE A 30 -11.57 -0.39 12.70
CA ILE A 30 -11.87 -1.80 12.40
C ILE A 30 -12.40 -2.50 13.66
N THR A 31 -13.55 -3.15 13.54
CA THR A 31 -14.12 -3.96 14.64
C THR A 31 -13.54 -5.36 14.62
N LEU A 32 -12.60 -5.65 15.52
CA LEU A 32 -11.95 -6.96 15.65
C LEU A 32 -12.89 -8.02 16.23
N LYS A 33 -13.74 -7.61 17.18
CA LYS A 33 -14.72 -8.48 17.83
C LYS A 33 -16.01 -7.73 18.07
N LYS A 34 -17.12 -8.28 17.57
CA LYS A 34 -18.46 -7.73 17.82
C LYS A 34 -18.82 -7.81 19.31
N ALA A 35 -19.64 -6.88 19.77
CA ALA A 35 -20.18 -6.92 21.11
C ALA A 35 -20.97 -8.21 21.34
N THR A 36 -20.87 -8.74 22.55
CA THR A 36 -21.66 -9.88 23.03
C THR A 36 -22.35 -9.47 24.32
N PRO A 37 -23.37 -10.20 24.80
CA PRO A 37 -24.00 -9.89 26.09
C PRO A 37 -23.02 -9.88 27.28
N LYS A 38 -21.85 -10.52 27.14
CA LYS A 38 -20.84 -10.66 28.19
C LYS A 38 -19.63 -9.73 28.01
N ALA A 39 -19.50 -9.03 26.89
CA ALA A 39 -18.33 -8.19 26.62
C ALA A 39 -18.62 -7.12 25.54
N PRO A 40 -18.10 -5.89 25.69
CA PRO A 40 -18.21 -4.85 24.67
C PRO A 40 -17.46 -5.23 23.40
N ALA A 41 -17.74 -4.50 22.31
CA ALA A 41 -16.99 -4.65 21.07
C ALA A 41 -15.52 -4.25 21.27
N ILE A 42 -14.62 -4.95 20.60
CA ILE A 42 -13.21 -4.58 20.51
C ILE A 42 -13.03 -3.90 19.16
N VAL A 43 -12.74 -2.61 19.20
CA VAL A 43 -12.54 -1.76 18.02
C VAL A 43 -11.13 -1.22 18.07
N ASP A 44 -10.39 -1.42 16.99
CA ASP A 44 -9.16 -0.67 16.74
C ASP A 44 -9.56 0.66 16.05
N PRO A 45 -9.44 1.81 16.72
CA PRO A 45 -9.80 3.10 16.13
C PRO A 45 -8.89 3.51 14.96
N ASN A 46 -7.67 2.95 14.88
CA ASN A 46 -6.65 3.29 13.89
C ASN A 46 -6.23 2.06 13.07
N GLY A 47 -7.20 1.20 12.76
CA GLY A 47 -6.95 -0.03 12.01
C GLY A 47 -6.31 0.26 10.67
N MET A 48 -5.21 -0.44 10.38
CA MET A 48 -4.45 -0.30 9.13
C MET A 48 -4.69 -1.55 8.28
N ILE A 49 -5.08 -1.38 7.02
CA ILE A 49 -5.41 -2.49 6.14
C ILE A 49 -5.01 -2.19 4.70
N PHE A 50 -4.63 -3.24 3.98
CA PHE A 50 -4.42 -3.19 2.53
C PHE A 50 -5.73 -3.50 1.81
N VAL A 51 -6.00 -2.77 0.73
CA VAL A 51 -7.21 -2.94 -0.09
C VAL A 51 -6.86 -2.83 -1.56
N LEU A 52 -7.67 -3.43 -2.43
CA LEU A 52 -7.63 -3.09 -3.86
C LEU A 52 -8.22 -1.69 -4.03
N HIS A 53 -7.57 -0.85 -4.85
CA HIS A 53 -8.02 0.53 -5.07
C HIS A 53 -9.47 0.59 -5.55
N GLU A 54 -9.87 -0.32 -6.44
CA GLU A 54 -11.24 -0.41 -6.96
C GLU A 54 -12.30 -0.75 -5.90
N GLU A 55 -11.91 -1.37 -4.78
CA GLU A 55 -12.81 -1.76 -3.69
C GLU A 55 -12.75 -0.80 -2.50
N GLU A 56 -11.80 0.13 -2.50
CA GLU A 56 -11.49 0.98 -1.34
C GLU A 56 -12.71 1.72 -0.79
N GLN A 57 -13.49 2.35 -1.68
CA GLN A 57 -14.69 3.10 -1.29
C GLN A 57 -15.71 2.20 -0.60
N GLU A 58 -15.85 0.95 -1.05
CA GLU A 58 -16.76 0.00 -0.45
C GLU A 58 -16.24 -0.48 0.91
N VAL A 59 -14.94 -0.74 1.04
CA VAL A 59 -14.30 -1.11 2.32
C VAL A 59 -14.47 -0.02 3.38
N ARG A 60 -14.36 1.25 2.97
CA ARG A 60 -14.58 2.40 3.87
C ARG A 60 -16.02 2.49 4.38
N ASN A 61 -16.99 2.14 3.54
CA ASN A 61 -18.41 2.28 3.86
C ASN A 61 -19.03 1.01 4.48
N ASN A 62 -18.42 -0.16 4.27
CA ASN A 62 -18.97 -1.44 4.68
C ASN A 62 -18.01 -2.19 5.62
N PRO A 63 -18.28 -2.20 6.95
CA PRO A 63 -17.47 -2.93 7.92
C PRO A 63 -17.32 -4.43 7.64
N ALA A 64 -18.25 -5.05 6.92
CA ALA A 64 -18.16 -6.46 6.54
C ALA A 64 -17.07 -6.73 5.48
N LYS A 65 -16.62 -5.70 4.75
CA LYS A 65 -15.54 -5.78 3.77
C LYS A 65 -14.19 -5.35 4.30
N GLN A 66 -14.09 -4.96 5.58
CA GLN A 66 -12.83 -4.67 6.26
C GLN A 66 -12.11 -5.97 6.63
N VAL A 67 -11.77 -6.76 5.61
CA VAL A 67 -11.11 -8.06 5.73
C VAL A 67 -9.72 -8.00 5.08
N PRO A 68 -8.76 -8.81 5.52
CA PRO A 68 -7.43 -8.81 4.94
C PRO A 68 -7.47 -9.02 3.42
N LEU A 69 -6.69 -8.21 2.69
CA LEU A 69 -6.51 -8.37 1.25
C LEU A 69 -5.94 -9.76 0.93
N VAL A 70 -6.56 -10.42 -0.05
CA VAL A 70 -6.06 -11.68 -0.61
C VAL A 70 -5.86 -11.50 -2.11
N ILE A 71 -4.61 -11.55 -2.55
CA ILE A 71 -4.26 -11.64 -3.97
C ILE A 71 -3.99 -13.11 -4.35
N ARG A 72 -4.46 -13.54 -5.53
CA ARG A 72 -4.31 -14.93 -5.99
C ARG A 72 -3.53 -15.03 -7.30
N GLY A 73 -2.36 -15.65 -7.22
CA GLY A 73 -1.56 -16.10 -8.37
C GLY A 73 -1.63 -17.61 -8.55
N ASN A 74 -1.46 -18.08 -9.78
CA ASN A 74 -1.16 -19.47 -10.11
C ASN A 74 0.36 -19.64 -10.22
N VAL A 75 0.83 -20.89 -10.25
CA VAL A 75 2.23 -21.18 -10.60
C VAL A 75 2.51 -20.62 -12.01
N TYR A 76 3.64 -19.95 -12.17
CA TYR A 76 4.07 -19.22 -13.37
C TYR A 76 3.33 -17.91 -13.68
N ASP A 77 2.40 -17.45 -12.83
CA ASP A 77 1.89 -16.08 -12.97
C ASP A 77 2.94 -15.07 -12.55
N CYS A 78 3.10 -14.03 -13.35
CA CYS A 78 3.86 -12.83 -13.02
C CYS A 78 2.90 -11.84 -12.31
N VAL A 79 3.10 -11.63 -11.02
CA VAL A 79 2.28 -10.70 -10.24
C VAL A 79 2.94 -9.32 -10.21
N ASP A 80 2.18 -8.31 -10.61
CA ASP A 80 2.60 -6.91 -10.65
C ASP A 80 1.71 -6.09 -9.72
N VAL A 81 2.32 -5.51 -8.68
CA VAL A 81 1.62 -4.73 -7.66
C VAL A 81 2.05 -3.28 -7.74
N ILE A 82 1.09 -2.40 -8.03
CA ILE A 82 1.24 -0.97 -7.83
C ILE A 82 0.78 -0.67 -6.41
N PHE A 83 1.72 -0.46 -5.51
CA PHE A 83 1.44 -0.13 -4.12
C PHE A 83 1.41 1.38 -3.90
N LYS A 84 0.40 1.88 -3.17
CA LYS A 84 0.30 3.27 -2.73
C LYS A 84 -0.11 3.34 -1.27
N ASN A 85 0.44 4.31 -0.54
CA ASN A 85 0.09 4.52 0.85
C ASN A 85 -0.79 5.77 1.02
N GLU A 86 -1.87 5.67 1.79
CA GLU A 86 -2.72 6.79 2.21
C GLU A 86 -2.70 7.04 3.72
N ILE A 87 -2.03 6.20 4.50
CA ILE A 87 -1.99 6.30 5.96
C ILE A 87 -1.07 7.47 6.34
N PRO A 88 -1.63 8.55 6.93
CA PRO A 88 -0.86 9.74 7.24
C PRO A 88 0.13 9.47 8.36
N ASP A 89 1.01 10.45 8.54
CA ASP A 89 1.90 10.53 9.68
C ASP A 89 1.11 10.96 10.91
N ASP A 90 1.35 10.28 12.02
CA ASP A 90 0.65 10.49 13.29
C ASP A 90 1.63 10.41 14.47
N ALA A 91 1.17 10.76 15.67
CA ALA A 91 2.00 10.69 16.87
C ALA A 91 2.51 9.27 17.18
N ARG A 92 1.77 8.23 16.78
CA ARG A 92 2.12 6.81 17.02
C ARG A 92 3.31 6.37 16.17
N THR A 93 3.47 6.97 15.01
CA THR A 93 4.57 6.72 14.07
C THR A 93 5.70 7.74 14.22
N GLY A 94 5.67 8.57 15.27
CA GLY A 94 6.66 9.62 15.50
C GLY A 94 6.68 10.68 14.40
N TRP A 95 5.54 10.90 13.73
CA TRP A 95 5.41 11.82 12.60
C TRP A 95 6.33 11.46 11.40
N ALA A 96 6.61 10.17 11.25
CA ALA A 96 7.55 9.64 10.26
C ALA A 96 7.06 8.30 9.69
N ASN A 97 5.79 8.24 9.27
CA ASN A 97 5.17 7.00 8.83
C ASN A 97 5.65 6.60 7.43
N LYS A 98 6.12 5.35 7.30
CA LYS A 98 6.40 4.69 6.04
C LYS A 98 5.82 3.28 6.07
N ILE A 99 5.15 2.89 4.99
CA ILE A 99 4.55 1.56 4.86
C ILE A 99 5.18 0.87 3.65
N ASN A 100 5.47 -0.41 3.80
CA ASN A 100 6.00 -1.25 2.74
C ASN A 100 5.16 -2.53 2.58
N LEU A 101 5.48 -3.31 1.56
CA LEU A 101 4.87 -4.60 1.25
C LEU A 101 5.99 -5.60 1.00
N HIS A 102 5.95 -6.75 1.68
CA HIS A 102 6.93 -7.83 1.52
C HIS A 102 6.23 -9.14 1.12
N PRO A 103 6.55 -9.73 -0.05
CA PRO A 103 5.98 -11.01 -0.46
C PRO A 103 6.75 -12.20 0.16
N HIS A 104 6.02 -13.14 0.74
CA HIS A 104 6.58 -14.43 1.17
C HIS A 104 6.32 -15.52 0.14
N PHE A 105 7.27 -16.43 -0.06
CA PHE A 105 7.17 -17.60 -0.94
C PHE A 105 7.01 -17.31 -2.44
N PHE A 106 7.32 -16.08 -2.87
CA PHE A 106 7.48 -15.71 -4.27
C PHE A 106 8.96 -15.52 -4.59
N GLN A 107 9.34 -15.73 -5.84
CA GLN A 107 10.59 -15.16 -6.34
C GLN A 107 10.33 -13.68 -6.65
N PHE A 108 11.16 -12.79 -6.11
CA PHE A 108 11.08 -11.34 -6.34
C PHE A 108 12.49 -10.75 -6.52
N ASP A 109 12.55 -9.52 -7.03
CA ASP A 109 13.77 -8.72 -7.08
C ASP A 109 13.99 -8.05 -5.72
N THR A 110 15.06 -8.41 -5.03
CA THR A 110 15.36 -7.88 -3.69
C THR A 110 15.64 -6.38 -3.70
N SER A 111 16.12 -5.83 -4.81
CA SER A 111 16.50 -4.41 -4.91
C SER A 111 15.31 -3.47 -5.13
N ALA A 112 14.17 -4.01 -5.59
CA ALA A 112 13.03 -3.22 -6.05
C ALA A 112 11.64 -3.80 -5.70
N SER A 113 11.55 -4.97 -5.07
CA SER A 113 10.26 -5.63 -4.74
C SER A 113 10.26 -6.38 -3.41
N ASP A 114 11.26 -6.19 -2.54
CA ASP A 114 11.34 -6.85 -1.23
C ASP A 114 10.52 -6.13 -0.15
N GLY A 115 10.46 -4.79 -0.19
CA GLY A 115 9.79 -3.96 0.81
C GLY A 115 10.73 -3.23 1.79
N PRO A 116 11.74 -3.88 2.38
CA PRO A 116 12.75 -3.18 3.18
C PRO A 116 13.70 -2.31 2.33
N THR A 117 13.81 -1.02 2.66
CA THR A 117 14.80 -0.13 2.04
C THR A 117 16.16 -0.31 2.73
N ILE A 118 17.02 -1.17 2.18
CA ILE A 118 18.33 -1.51 2.77
C ILE A 118 19.46 -1.33 1.74
N GLY A 119 20.53 -0.64 2.15
CA GLY A 119 21.75 -0.49 1.36
C GLY A 119 21.52 0.28 0.05
N PHE A 120 21.81 -0.36 -1.09
CA PHE A 120 21.64 0.20 -2.44
C PHE A 120 20.26 -0.08 -3.05
N SER A 121 19.31 -0.65 -2.28
CA SER A 121 17.96 -0.91 -2.76
C SER A 121 17.17 0.40 -2.93
N TYR A 122 16.25 0.43 -3.89
CA TYR A 122 15.36 1.58 -4.07
C TYR A 122 14.47 1.78 -2.83
N ASP A 123 13.94 3.00 -2.64
CA ASP A 123 12.99 3.23 -1.56
C ASP A 123 11.65 2.54 -1.86
N MET A 124 11.39 1.44 -1.15
CA MET A 124 10.18 0.62 -1.26
C MET A 124 9.23 0.87 -0.09
N SER A 125 9.55 1.84 0.76
CA SER A 125 8.76 2.25 1.90
C SER A 125 8.09 3.60 1.62
N LEU A 126 6.79 3.57 1.37
CA LEU A 126 6.03 4.71 0.83
C LEU A 126 5.38 5.53 1.93
N ARG A 127 5.48 6.85 1.81
CA ARG A 127 4.72 7.81 2.62
C ARG A 127 3.37 8.10 1.99
N ALA A 128 2.46 8.65 2.78
CA ALA A 128 1.11 8.98 2.32
C ALA A 128 1.13 9.93 1.11
N PHE A 129 0.57 9.51 -0.03
CA PHE A 129 0.45 10.39 -1.20
C PHE A 129 -0.64 11.46 -1.06
N THR A 130 -1.55 11.25 -0.12
CA THR A 130 -2.62 12.17 0.24
C THR A 130 -2.15 13.30 1.16
N MET A 131 -0.94 13.21 1.74
CA MET A 131 -0.39 14.21 2.65
C MET A 131 0.17 15.41 1.88
N LEU A 132 -0.68 16.41 1.64
CA LEU A 132 -0.33 17.65 0.95
C LEU A 132 0.01 18.82 1.88
N LYS A 133 -0.30 18.68 3.17
CA LYS A 133 0.02 19.64 4.23
C LYS A 133 0.64 18.88 5.38
N ASP A 134 1.71 19.45 5.93
CA ASP A 134 2.42 18.83 7.04
C ASP A 134 1.52 18.91 8.29
N PRO A 135 1.14 17.79 8.90
CA PRO A 135 0.34 17.81 10.12
C PRO A 135 1.11 18.43 11.30
N GLU A 136 2.44 18.30 11.35
CA GLU A 136 3.27 18.78 12.45
C GLU A 136 4.65 19.25 11.94
N PRO A 137 4.75 20.50 11.43
CA PRO A 137 5.98 21.00 10.78
C PRO A 137 7.24 21.02 11.67
N GLU A 138 7.07 21.02 12.99
CA GLU A 138 8.16 21.03 13.96
C GLU A 138 8.61 19.62 14.38
N LYS A 139 7.95 18.56 13.90
CA LYS A 139 8.20 17.18 14.31
C LYS A 139 8.26 16.23 13.10
N GLY A 140 9.14 15.24 13.18
CA GLY A 140 9.18 14.15 12.20
C GLY A 140 9.78 14.55 10.86
N MET A 141 9.30 13.90 9.80
CA MET A 141 9.84 14.07 8.45
C MET A 141 9.04 15.09 7.64
N PRO A 142 9.70 15.91 6.78
CA PRO A 142 9.03 16.93 5.95
C PRO A 142 8.00 16.31 5.02
N LEU A 143 7.14 17.11 4.39
CA LEU A 143 6.16 16.62 3.43
C LEU A 143 6.73 15.59 2.43
N PRO A 144 6.00 14.50 2.14
CA PRO A 144 6.39 13.55 1.12
C PRO A 144 6.63 14.26 -0.21
N ALA A 145 7.58 13.76 -0.99
CA ALA A 145 7.95 14.31 -2.29
C ALA A 145 6.90 14.04 -3.40
N ASN A 146 5.62 14.17 -3.07
CA ASN A 146 4.46 14.07 -3.97
C ASN A 146 4.06 15.46 -4.53
N THR A 147 4.74 16.52 -4.09
CA THR A 147 4.36 17.93 -4.20
C THR A 147 4.65 18.60 -5.55
N ALA A 148 5.15 17.88 -6.56
CA ALA A 148 5.47 18.47 -7.87
C ALA A 148 4.36 18.36 -8.95
N LEU A 149 3.22 17.69 -8.70
CA LEU A 149 2.28 17.36 -9.80
C LEU A 149 0.95 18.15 -9.82
N ARG A 150 0.57 18.86 -8.76
CA ARG A 150 -0.69 19.64 -8.76
C ARG A 150 -0.56 21.08 -9.25
N SER A 151 0.62 21.68 -9.19
CA SER A 151 0.84 23.04 -9.73
C SER A 151 0.81 23.09 -11.26
N ALA A 152 0.87 21.94 -11.95
CA ALA A 152 0.91 21.84 -13.41
C ALA A 152 -0.37 21.27 -14.06
N THR A 153 -1.39 20.89 -13.29
CA THR A 153 -2.65 20.37 -13.84
C THR A 153 -3.74 21.44 -13.75
N PRO A 154 -4.23 22.01 -14.87
CA PRO A 154 -5.38 22.89 -14.82
C PRO A 154 -6.60 22.12 -14.27
N PRO A 155 -7.50 22.76 -13.52
CA PRO A 155 -8.71 22.11 -13.04
C PRO A 155 -9.49 21.56 -14.25
N SER A 156 -9.81 20.26 -14.21
CA SER A 156 -10.68 19.63 -15.20
C SER A 156 -12.02 20.36 -15.19
N SER A 157 -12.33 21.06 -16.28
CA SER A 157 -13.63 21.69 -16.49
C SER A 157 -14.73 20.63 -16.45
N THR A 158 -15.76 20.91 -15.67
CA THR A 158 -17.08 20.27 -15.64
C THR A 158 -17.67 20.03 -17.02
#